data_AF-A0A367ZGQ2-F1
#
_entry.id   AF-A0A367ZGQ2-F1
#
_cell.length_a   1.000
_cell.length_b   1.000
_cell.length_c   1.000
_cell.angle_alpha   90.00
_cell.angle_beta   90.00
_cell.angle_gamma   90.00
#
_symmetry.space_group_name_H-M   'P 1'
#
loop_
_entity.id
_entity.type
_entity.pdbx_description
1 polymer ?
#
loop_
_entity_poly.entity_id
_entity_poly.type
_entity_poly.pdbx_seq_one_letter_code
_entity_poly.pdbx_strand_id
1 'polypeptide(L)'
;MFEIDGRPYRGAVELRVMPAGIAVINEVGIEDYLRGVVGAEISSLSPLETLRAQAVIARTYAVANRGKHGKDGFDLCAREHCQAYGGVKAERPVIDGAVRDTRGIIMISDGVPISTLYHATCGGMTSDNEKVFGGSPTSYLRRVKCPFCKAGTNYRWRREIRASAILARLREEGYAASRLWRVQLDSPAPLDRVDRLTFFTDRGPIPIKGTTFRRWFDLPSTTFQLARATPTARPAPARQPLAAATPARSHASHAAPSKLSPPSGSHPQPGTELRSPSQGYALPRPRLTTLPEPTPTALVVQSGAGLVRARRPPGGWMVLALAAAAPEQPATDAASRSGPLASPATPSRGEPLPPPLDASGTQDLVLDRESGDPIIPLLGRGYGHQVGLCQAGAVELGRRQWSYRQILAFYYSNVALRRLQY
;
A
#
# COMPACT_ATOMS: atom_id res chain seq x y z
N MET A 1 15.10 24.60 -11.32
CA MET A 1 14.37 24.44 -10.04
C MET A 1 13.47 25.65 -9.91
N PHE A 2 12.22 25.45 -9.50
CA PHE A 2 11.23 26.50 -9.28
C PHE A 2 10.45 26.19 -8.01
N GLU A 3 9.65 27.14 -7.52
CA GLU A 3 8.92 27.00 -6.27
C GLU A 3 7.43 27.31 -6.48
N ILE A 4 6.57 26.51 -5.85
CA ILE A 4 5.12 26.71 -5.84
C ILE A 4 4.63 26.50 -4.41
N ASP A 5 3.91 27.47 -3.86
CA ASP A 5 3.37 27.46 -2.49
C ASP A 5 4.43 27.08 -1.42
N GLY A 6 5.63 27.66 -1.49
CA GLY A 6 6.69 27.35 -0.52
C GLY A 6 7.39 26.01 -0.76
N ARG A 7 7.07 25.28 -1.84
CA ARG A 7 7.61 23.94 -2.13
C ARG A 7 8.50 23.97 -3.38
N PRO A 8 9.80 23.65 -3.26
CA PRO A 8 10.73 23.58 -4.39
C PRO A 8 10.54 22.31 -5.24
N TYR A 9 10.67 22.47 -6.56
CA TYR A 9 10.54 21.41 -7.56
C TYR A 9 11.69 21.44 -8.58
N ARG A 10 12.15 20.26 -8.99
CA ARG A 10 13.09 20.07 -10.10
C ARG A 10 12.38 20.20 -11.44
N GLY A 11 13.14 20.43 -12.51
CA GLY A 11 12.60 20.55 -13.86
C GLY A 11 12.14 21.96 -14.20
N ALA A 12 11.12 22.03 -15.05
CA ALA A 12 10.50 23.26 -15.54
C ALA A 12 9.00 23.28 -15.20
N VAL A 13 8.44 24.48 -15.12
CA VAL A 13 7.01 24.68 -14.93
C VAL A 13 6.38 25.14 -16.24
N GLU A 14 5.28 24.49 -16.62
CA GLU A 14 4.35 24.93 -17.63
C GLU A 14 3.08 25.42 -16.92
N LEU A 15 2.60 26.61 -17.29
CA LEU A 15 1.30 27.11 -16.88
C LEU A 15 0.36 27.00 -18.07
N ARG A 16 -0.71 26.23 -17.95
CA ARG A 16 -1.68 26.01 -19.02
C ARG A 16 -3.03 26.57 -18.64
N VAL A 17 -3.55 27.48 -19.46
CA VAL A 17 -4.90 28.00 -19.31
C VAL A 17 -5.90 26.96 -19.83
N MET A 18 -6.86 26.60 -18.98
CA MET A 18 -7.96 25.68 -19.27
C MET A 18 -9.29 26.37 -19.00
N PRO A 19 -10.43 25.87 -19.53
CA PRO A 19 -11.75 26.46 -19.26
C PRO A 19 -12.09 26.57 -17.76
N ALA A 20 -11.55 25.66 -16.94
CA ALA A 20 -11.78 25.64 -15.49
C ALA A 20 -10.77 26.49 -14.68
N GLY A 21 -9.74 27.05 -15.33
CA GLY A 21 -8.72 27.92 -14.74
C GLY A 21 -7.30 27.53 -15.18
N ILE A 22 -6.28 27.79 -14.35
CA ILE A 22 -4.88 27.50 -14.72
C ILE A 22 -4.45 26.15 -14.16
N ALA A 23 -3.95 25.26 -15.02
CA ALA A 23 -3.19 24.09 -14.63
C ALA A 23 -1.72 24.45 -14.48
N VAL A 24 -1.15 24.01 -13.36
CA VAL A 24 0.26 24.13 -13.06
C VAL A 24 0.91 22.79 -13.29
N ILE A 25 1.77 22.70 -14.29
CA ILE A 25 2.34 21.46 -14.79
C ILE A 25 3.86 21.48 -14.56
N ASN A 26 4.40 20.46 -13.90
CA ASN A 26 5.81 20.24 -13.71
C ASN A 26 6.35 19.27 -14.76
N GLU A 27 7.20 19.77 -15.65
CA GLU A 27 7.99 18.96 -16.58
C GLU A 27 9.30 18.55 -15.90
N VAL A 28 9.45 17.27 -15.59
CA VAL A 28 10.61 16.75 -14.85
C VAL A 28 11.09 15.43 -15.43
N GLY A 29 12.42 15.19 -15.42
CA GLY A 29 12.96 13.90 -15.84
C GLY A 29 12.57 12.78 -14.85
N ILE A 30 12.32 11.57 -15.35
CA ILE A 30 11.84 10.45 -14.51
C ILE A 30 12.74 10.16 -13.31
N GLU A 31 14.07 10.25 -13.46
CA GLU A 31 14.99 10.00 -12.34
C GLU A 31 14.90 11.07 -11.25
N ASP A 32 14.66 12.33 -11.62
CA ASP A 32 14.47 13.43 -10.66
C ASP A 32 13.08 13.40 -10.02
N TYR A 33 12.05 13.00 -10.79
CA TYR A 33 10.72 12.73 -10.27
C TYR A 33 10.76 11.68 -9.15
N LEU A 34 11.49 10.58 -9.38
CA LEU A 34 11.54 9.46 -8.44
C LEU A 34 12.19 9.80 -7.10
N ARG A 35 13.10 10.78 -7.04
CA ARG A 35 13.65 11.25 -5.76
C ARG A 35 12.56 11.83 -4.86
N GLY A 36 11.67 12.62 -5.47
CA GLY A 36 10.53 13.21 -4.77
C GLY A 36 9.42 12.22 -4.46
N VAL A 37 9.26 11.16 -5.27
CA VAL A 37 8.28 10.08 -5.01
C VAL A 37 8.76 9.14 -3.92
N VAL A 38 9.93 8.52 -4.09
CA VAL A 38 10.41 7.50 -3.15
C VAL A 38 10.56 8.10 -1.75
N GLY A 39 11.01 9.37 -1.64
CA GLY A 39 11.10 10.07 -0.36
C GLY A 39 9.76 10.45 0.28
N ALA A 40 8.68 10.52 -0.50
CA ALA A 40 7.33 10.74 0.03
C ALA A 40 6.66 9.40 0.42
N GLU A 41 7.03 8.30 -0.23
CA GLU A 41 6.35 7.00 -0.11
C GLU A 41 6.93 6.09 0.99
N ILE A 42 8.23 6.20 1.26
CA ILE A 42 8.90 5.32 2.23
C ILE A 42 9.97 6.07 3.04
N SER A 43 10.10 5.70 4.32
CA SER A 43 11.10 6.30 5.21
C SER A 43 12.52 6.08 4.70
N SER A 44 13.34 7.14 4.71
CA SER A 44 14.76 7.09 4.38
C SER A 44 15.60 6.24 5.35
N LEU A 45 15.03 5.81 6.49
CA LEU A 45 15.66 4.87 7.42
C LEU A 45 15.46 3.40 7.01
N SER A 46 14.73 3.14 5.93
CA SER A 46 14.55 1.78 5.40
C SER A 46 15.86 1.22 4.85
N PRO A 47 16.06 -0.11 4.87
CA PRO A 47 17.24 -0.73 4.28
C PRO A 47 17.42 -0.34 2.81
N LEU A 48 18.69 -0.21 2.38
CA LEU A 48 19.03 0.25 1.03
C LEU A 48 18.36 -0.61 -0.07
N GLU A 49 18.33 -1.93 0.09
CA GLU A 49 17.67 -2.84 -0.86
C GLU A 49 16.15 -2.63 -0.93
N THR A 50 15.52 -2.22 0.18
CA THR A 50 14.10 -1.84 0.20
C THR A 50 13.88 -0.54 -0.57
N LEU A 51 14.76 0.46 -0.40
CA LEU A 51 14.71 1.72 -1.15
C LEU A 51 14.92 1.49 -2.65
N ARG A 52 15.85 0.60 -3.03
CA ARG A 52 16.08 0.18 -4.42
C ARG A 52 14.84 -0.51 -5.00
N ALA A 53 14.18 -1.38 -4.24
CA ALA A 53 12.94 -2.02 -4.67
C ALA A 53 11.81 -0.99 -4.90
N GLN A 54 11.64 -0.04 -3.97
CA GLN A 54 10.64 1.02 -4.09
C GLN A 54 10.92 1.92 -5.31
N ALA A 55 12.18 2.24 -5.60
CA ALA A 55 12.55 3.02 -6.78
C ALA A 55 12.18 2.31 -8.09
N VAL A 56 12.41 1.00 -8.20
CA VAL A 56 12.01 0.20 -9.37
C VAL A 56 10.47 0.15 -9.51
N ILE A 57 9.75 -0.02 -8.40
CA ILE A 57 8.27 0.01 -8.37
C ILE A 57 7.78 1.37 -8.88
N ALA A 58 8.24 2.47 -8.29
CA ALA A 58 7.78 3.80 -8.67
C ALA A 58 8.14 4.13 -10.13
N ARG A 59 9.32 3.74 -10.60
CA ARG A 59 9.71 3.92 -12.01
C ARG A 59 8.81 3.15 -12.95
N THR A 60 8.53 1.88 -12.62
CA THR A 60 7.65 1.05 -13.44
C THR A 60 6.24 1.62 -13.49
N TYR A 61 5.70 2.07 -12.35
CA TYR A 61 4.41 2.74 -12.29
C TYR A 61 4.36 3.95 -13.23
N ALA A 62 5.36 4.84 -13.13
CA ALA A 62 5.40 6.06 -13.94
C ALA A 62 5.44 5.76 -15.44
N VAL A 63 6.20 4.72 -15.84
CA VAL A 63 6.28 4.29 -17.24
C VAL A 63 4.99 3.61 -17.70
N ALA A 64 4.40 2.73 -16.87
CA ALA A 64 3.17 2.00 -17.18
C ALA A 64 1.94 2.93 -17.29
N ASN A 65 1.95 4.06 -16.56
CA ASN A 65 0.84 5.01 -16.49
C ASN A 65 1.15 6.32 -17.22
N ARG A 66 2.14 6.33 -18.13
CA ARG A 66 2.41 7.51 -18.96
C ARG A 66 1.18 7.84 -19.81
N GLY A 67 0.76 9.11 -19.83
CA GLY A 67 -0.46 9.55 -20.48
C GLY A 67 -1.77 9.19 -19.76
N LYS A 68 -1.75 8.74 -18.50
CA LYS A 68 -2.97 8.44 -17.72
C LYS A 68 -3.94 9.63 -17.66
N HIS A 69 -3.41 10.84 -17.65
CA HIS A 69 -4.16 12.10 -17.71
C HIS A 69 -4.04 12.81 -19.06
N GLY A 70 -3.89 12.06 -20.16
CA GLY A 70 -3.68 12.62 -21.50
C GLY A 70 -4.78 13.58 -21.95
N LYS A 71 -6.03 13.38 -21.49
CA LYS A 71 -7.16 14.31 -21.74
C LYS A 71 -6.96 15.68 -21.08
N ASP A 72 -6.27 15.69 -19.94
CA ASP A 72 -5.92 16.90 -19.19
C ASP A 72 -4.55 17.46 -19.63
N GLY A 73 -3.86 16.76 -20.55
CA GLY A 73 -2.60 17.14 -21.16
C GLY A 73 -1.36 16.95 -20.27
N PHE A 74 -1.42 16.05 -19.28
CA PHE A 74 -0.28 15.63 -18.46
C PHE A 74 -0.26 14.11 -18.26
N ASP A 75 0.86 13.56 -17.80
CA ASP A 75 1.01 12.10 -17.63
C ASP A 75 0.39 11.63 -16.32
N LEU A 76 0.80 12.25 -15.21
CA LEU A 76 0.48 11.82 -13.84
C LEU A 76 0.10 13.04 -12.98
N CYS A 77 -0.67 12.84 -11.90
CA CYS A 77 -0.89 13.88 -10.89
C CYS A 77 0.08 13.73 -9.71
N ALA A 78 0.36 14.80 -8.96
CA ALA A 78 1.21 14.76 -7.77
C ALA A 78 0.54 14.15 -6.51
N ARG A 79 -0.71 13.70 -6.64
CA ARG A 79 -1.52 13.11 -5.57
C ARG A 79 -1.45 11.58 -5.60
N GLU A 80 -1.89 10.96 -4.52
CA GLU A 80 -1.89 9.50 -4.29
C GLU A 80 -2.74 8.71 -5.28
N HIS A 81 -3.63 9.38 -6.02
CA HIS A 81 -4.30 8.77 -7.17
C HIS A 81 -3.30 8.27 -8.23
N CYS A 82 -2.15 8.94 -8.34
CA CYS A 82 -1.00 8.48 -9.09
C CYS A 82 0.09 7.97 -8.15
N GLN A 83 0.89 8.88 -7.60
CA GLN A 83 1.92 8.63 -6.59
C GLN A 83 2.12 9.93 -5.80
N ALA A 84 2.44 9.82 -4.51
CA ALA A 84 2.77 11.00 -3.72
C ALA A 84 4.07 11.62 -4.27
N TYR A 85 4.01 12.87 -4.72
CA TYR A 85 5.20 13.59 -5.20
C TYR A 85 5.51 14.79 -4.31
N GLY A 86 6.56 14.65 -3.48
CA GLY A 86 6.93 15.66 -2.49
C GLY A 86 7.86 16.78 -2.99
N GLY A 87 8.22 16.78 -4.28
CA GLY A 87 9.23 17.69 -4.81
C GLY A 87 10.60 17.54 -4.12
N VAL A 88 11.40 18.60 -4.09
CA VAL A 88 12.76 18.58 -3.53
C VAL A 88 12.76 18.36 -2.01
N LYS A 89 11.70 18.76 -1.29
CA LYS A 89 11.59 18.56 0.17
C LYS A 89 11.58 17.09 0.58
N ALA A 90 11.17 16.18 -0.29
CA ALA A 90 11.16 14.74 -0.04
C ALA A 90 12.52 14.06 -0.32
N GLU A 91 13.46 14.73 -1.01
CA GLU A 91 14.72 14.12 -1.42
C GLU A 91 15.64 13.83 -0.22
N ARG A 92 16.37 12.72 -0.27
CA ARG A 92 17.33 12.32 0.75
C ARG A 92 18.53 11.64 0.08
N PRO A 93 19.78 11.89 0.50
CA PRO A 93 20.96 11.34 -0.18
C PRO A 93 20.95 9.81 -0.36
N VAL A 94 20.46 9.07 0.64
CA VAL A 94 20.35 7.60 0.55
C VAL A 94 19.29 7.15 -0.49
N ILE A 95 18.20 7.91 -0.62
CA ILE A 95 17.13 7.66 -1.59
C ILE A 95 17.63 7.97 -2.99
N ASP A 96 18.28 9.12 -3.16
CA ASP A 96 18.90 9.52 -4.42
C ASP A 96 19.93 8.49 -4.90
N GLY A 97 20.72 7.94 -3.97
CA GLY A 97 21.61 6.81 -4.22
C GLY A 97 20.84 5.59 -4.75
N ALA A 98 19.77 5.17 -4.07
CA ALA A 98 18.96 4.02 -4.48
C ALA A 98 18.29 4.22 -5.87
N VAL A 99 17.80 5.44 -6.15
CA VAL A 99 17.24 5.81 -7.47
C VAL A 99 18.30 5.68 -8.55
N ARG A 100 19.49 6.24 -8.32
CA ARG A 100 20.63 6.17 -9.24
C ARG A 100 21.10 4.74 -9.48
N ASP A 101 21.23 3.94 -8.43
CA ASP A 101 21.71 2.55 -8.52
C ASP A 101 20.75 1.65 -9.31
N THR A 102 19.48 2.05 -9.36
CA THR A 102 18.42 1.36 -10.12
C THR A 102 18.01 2.09 -11.40
N ARG A 103 18.83 3.06 -11.87
CA ARG A 103 18.50 3.88 -13.05
C ARG A 103 18.00 3.05 -14.22
N GLY A 104 16.84 3.45 -14.73
CA GLY A 104 16.19 2.81 -15.88
C GLY A 104 15.65 1.40 -15.63
N ILE A 105 15.82 0.79 -14.45
CA ILE A 105 15.31 -0.56 -14.18
C ILE A 105 13.81 -0.50 -13.92
N ILE A 106 13.06 -1.26 -14.69
CA ILE A 106 11.60 -1.45 -14.59
C ILE A 106 11.23 -2.94 -14.58
N MET A 107 10.00 -3.23 -14.18
CA MET A 107 9.38 -4.56 -14.17
C MET A 107 8.44 -4.74 -15.36
N ILE A 108 8.61 -5.83 -16.11
CA ILE A 108 7.85 -6.15 -17.34
C ILE A 108 7.27 -7.56 -17.24
N SER A 109 6.03 -7.72 -17.70
CA SER A 109 5.38 -9.01 -17.99
C SER A 109 4.80 -8.91 -19.40
N ASP A 110 4.90 -9.98 -20.19
CA ASP A 110 4.27 -10.07 -21.52
C ASP A 110 4.65 -8.89 -22.45
N GLY A 111 5.89 -8.41 -22.33
CA GLY A 111 6.43 -7.32 -23.15
C GLY A 111 6.00 -5.91 -22.73
N VAL A 112 5.15 -5.75 -21.72
CA VAL A 112 4.68 -4.45 -21.23
C VAL A 112 5.06 -4.18 -19.77
N PRO A 113 5.30 -2.92 -19.38
CA PRO A 113 5.49 -2.55 -17.98
C PRO A 113 4.29 -2.99 -17.13
N ILE A 114 4.55 -3.61 -15.99
CA ILE A 114 3.48 -4.15 -15.15
C ILE A 114 2.83 -3.06 -14.28
N SER A 115 1.63 -3.34 -13.78
CA SER A 115 1.07 -2.61 -12.63
C SER A 115 1.80 -2.99 -11.34
N THR A 116 2.39 -2.00 -10.67
CA THR A 116 3.24 -2.22 -9.47
C THR A 116 2.55 -1.73 -8.21
N LEU A 117 1.39 -2.29 -7.90
CA LEU A 117 0.64 -1.94 -6.70
C LEU A 117 1.43 -2.30 -5.43
N TYR A 118 1.41 -1.42 -4.43
CA TYR A 118 2.08 -1.63 -3.15
C TYR A 118 1.30 -0.97 -2.01
N HIS A 119 1.52 -1.45 -0.78
CA HIS A 119 0.78 -0.99 0.39
C HIS A 119 1.64 -1.10 1.66
N ALA A 120 1.23 -0.42 2.73
CA ALA A 120 1.98 -0.37 3.98
C ALA A 120 2.20 -1.75 4.62
N THR A 121 1.13 -2.46 4.96
CA THR A 121 1.20 -3.73 5.71
C THR A 121 0.16 -4.73 5.21
N CYS A 122 0.54 -5.96 4.84
CA CYS A 122 -0.42 -6.93 4.32
C CYS A 122 -1.22 -7.68 5.40
N GLY A 123 -0.74 -7.69 6.66
CA GLY A 123 -1.39 -8.47 7.72
C GLY A 123 -1.16 -9.99 7.61
N GLY A 124 -0.04 -10.39 7.00
CA GLY A 124 0.41 -11.78 6.90
C GLY A 124 0.26 -12.40 5.51
N MET A 125 -0.51 -11.77 4.62
CA MET A 125 -0.73 -12.25 3.26
C MET A 125 -1.25 -11.13 2.35
N THR A 126 -0.79 -11.07 1.10
CA THR A 126 -1.31 -10.13 0.10
C THR A 126 -2.65 -10.62 -0.47
N SER A 127 -3.25 -9.86 -1.38
CA SER A 127 -4.49 -10.16 -2.10
C SER A 127 -4.23 -10.26 -3.60
N ASP A 128 -5.01 -11.10 -4.26
CA ASP A 128 -5.10 -11.13 -5.73
C ASP A 128 -5.70 -9.83 -6.27
N ASN A 129 -5.26 -9.37 -7.45
CA ASN A 129 -5.69 -8.09 -8.00
C ASN A 129 -7.21 -8.02 -8.25
N GLU A 130 -7.78 -9.08 -8.81
CA GLU A 130 -9.19 -9.11 -9.22
C GLU A 130 -10.13 -9.05 -8.02
N LYS A 131 -9.69 -9.54 -6.84
CA LYS A 131 -10.46 -9.47 -5.59
C LYS A 131 -10.52 -8.06 -5.00
N VAL A 132 -9.69 -7.13 -5.49
CA VAL A 132 -9.59 -5.77 -4.94
C VAL A 132 -10.06 -4.72 -5.92
N PHE A 133 -9.68 -4.88 -7.19
CA PHE A 133 -9.90 -3.89 -8.24
C PHE A 133 -10.83 -4.41 -9.35
N GLY A 134 -11.30 -5.65 -9.26
CA GLY A 134 -12.03 -6.31 -10.35
C GLY A 134 -11.12 -6.59 -11.55
N GLY A 135 -11.75 -6.82 -12.71
CA GLY A 135 -11.05 -7.10 -13.96
C GLY A 135 -10.42 -8.49 -14.02
N SER A 136 -9.56 -8.68 -15.03
CA SER A 136 -8.93 -9.98 -15.27
C SER A 136 -7.80 -10.26 -14.28
N PRO A 137 -7.64 -11.53 -13.84
CA PRO A 137 -6.49 -11.94 -13.07
C PRO A 137 -5.17 -11.69 -13.84
N THR A 138 -4.20 -10.98 -13.26
CA THR A 138 -2.84 -10.87 -13.84
C THR A 138 -1.89 -11.95 -13.33
N SER A 139 -0.89 -12.35 -14.12
CA SER A 139 0.09 -13.37 -13.69
C SER A 139 1.00 -12.91 -12.55
N TYR A 140 1.14 -11.60 -12.34
CA TYR A 140 2.14 -11.00 -11.45
C TYR A 140 1.59 -10.36 -10.16
N LEU A 141 0.29 -10.10 -10.04
CA LEU A 141 -0.34 -9.58 -8.80
C LEU A 141 -1.17 -10.67 -8.12
N ARG A 142 -0.46 -11.66 -7.58
CA ARG A 142 -1.05 -12.80 -6.90
C ARG A 142 -0.94 -12.70 -5.38
N ARG A 143 -1.80 -13.42 -4.69
CA ARG A 143 -1.73 -13.64 -3.25
C ARG A 143 -0.42 -14.34 -2.87
N VAL A 144 0.32 -13.73 -1.93
CA VAL A 144 1.60 -14.19 -1.39
C VAL A 144 1.52 -14.19 0.14
N LYS A 145 1.87 -15.32 0.77
CA LYS A 145 2.03 -15.41 2.22
C LYS A 145 3.26 -14.60 2.65
N CYS A 146 3.07 -13.62 3.53
CA CYS A 146 4.13 -12.73 3.99
C CYS A 146 4.33 -12.83 5.51
N PRO A 147 5.27 -13.67 5.98
CA PRO A 147 5.56 -13.80 7.42
C PRO A 147 6.34 -12.60 8.00
N PHE A 148 6.78 -11.67 7.15
CA PHE A 148 7.77 -10.64 7.47
C PHE A 148 7.16 -9.30 7.93
N CYS A 149 5.85 -9.09 7.78
CA CYS A 149 5.24 -7.80 8.06
C CYS A 149 4.70 -7.63 9.49
N LYS A 150 5.04 -8.52 10.44
CA LYS A 150 4.47 -8.52 11.81
C LYS A 150 4.70 -7.21 12.58
N ALA A 151 5.84 -6.56 12.36
CA ALA A 151 6.20 -5.29 12.98
C ALA A 151 5.59 -4.06 12.25
N GLY A 152 4.84 -4.28 11.17
CA GLY A 152 4.23 -3.20 10.39
C GLY A 152 3.04 -2.56 11.11
N THR A 153 2.85 -1.27 10.87
CA THR A 153 1.68 -0.53 11.38
C THR A 153 0.39 -1.22 10.97
N ASN A 154 -0.56 -1.31 11.91
CA ASN A 154 -1.84 -1.99 11.73
C ASN A 154 -1.69 -3.43 11.19
N TYR A 155 -0.58 -4.12 11.50
CA TYR A 155 -0.46 -5.56 11.21
C TYR A 155 -1.69 -6.32 11.74
N ARG A 156 -2.13 -5.94 12.93
CA ARG A 156 -3.46 -6.20 13.47
C ARG A 156 -4.06 -4.88 13.93
N TRP A 157 -5.38 -4.77 13.90
CA TRP A 157 -6.10 -3.59 14.36
C TRP A 157 -7.47 -3.97 14.93
N ARG A 158 -7.99 -3.13 15.84
CA ARG A 158 -9.34 -3.22 16.39
C ARG A 158 -10.06 -1.89 16.15
N ARG A 159 -11.36 -1.96 15.84
CA ARG A 159 -12.26 -0.81 15.76
C ARG A 159 -13.59 -1.14 16.40
N GLU A 160 -14.22 -0.15 16.99
CA GLU A 160 -15.55 -0.27 17.58
C GLU A 160 -16.42 0.81 16.97
N ILE A 161 -17.51 0.40 16.33
CA ILE A 161 -18.40 1.30 15.62
C ILE A 161 -19.78 1.16 16.25
N ARG A 162 -20.41 2.28 16.62
CA ARG A 162 -21.77 2.26 17.15
C ARG A 162 -22.80 2.08 16.03
N ALA A 163 -23.90 1.39 16.33
CA ALA A 163 -24.99 1.19 15.38
C ALA A 163 -25.56 2.53 14.88
N SER A 164 -25.68 3.53 15.75
CA SER A 164 -26.12 4.88 15.41
C SER A 164 -25.24 5.53 14.33
N ALA A 165 -23.92 5.34 14.38
CA ALA A 165 -22.98 5.86 13.39
C ALA A 165 -23.15 5.18 12.03
N ILE A 166 -23.44 3.87 12.01
CA ILE A 166 -23.76 3.14 10.78
C ILE A 166 -25.07 3.65 10.18
N LEU A 167 -26.12 3.79 11.00
CA LEU A 167 -27.42 4.32 10.56
C LEU A 167 -27.31 5.74 10.01
N ALA A 168 -26.46 6.59 10.58
CA ALA A 168 -26.19 7.93 10.07
C ALA A 168 -25.57 7.87 8.65
N ARG A 169 -24.56 7.03 8.43
CA ARG A 169 -23.95 6.83 7.10
C ARG A 169 -24.92 6.24 6.09
N LEU A 170 -25.76 5.30 6.51
CA LEU A 170 -26.81 4.74 5.66
C LEU A 170 -27.80 5.83 5.22
N ARG A 171 -28.17 6.76 6.12
CA ARG A 171 -29.05 7.89 5.80
C ARG A 171 -28.43 8.86 4.80
N GLU A 172 -27.14 9.17 4.94
CA GLU A 172 -26.38 9.99 3.98
C GLU A 172 -26.39 9.37 2.57
N GLU A 173 -26.48 8.06 2.46
CA GLU A 173 -26.56 7.31 1.20
C GLU A 173 -28.01 7.08 0.72
N GLY A 174 -28.99 7.70 1.37
CA GLY A 174 -30.41 7.66 0.99
C GLY A 174 -31.22 6.53 1.60
N TYR A 175 -30.64 5.72 2.51
CA TYR A 175 -31.38 4.66 3.20
C TYR A 175 -32.06 5.18 4.46
N ALA A 176 -33.39 5.17 4.50
CA ALA A 176 -34.20 5.64 5.64
C ALA A 176 -34.33 4.61 6.80
N ALA A 177 -33.27 3.86 7.10
CA ALA A 177 -33.24 2.89 8.19
C ALA A 177 -33.10 3.58 9.55
N SER A 178 -33.82 3.09 10.56
CA SER A 178 -33.82 3.62 11.92
C SER A 178 -33.33 2.61 12.97
N ARG A 179 -33.33 1.32 12.63
CA ARG A 179 -32.89 0.24 13.53
C ARG A 179 -31.96 -0.72 12.80
N LEU A 180 -30.97 -1.25 13.52
CA LEU A 180 -30.03 -2.27 13.05
C LEU A 180 -30.02 -3.41 14.06
N TRP A 181 -30.21 -4.66 13.63
CA TRP A 181 -30.19 -5.82 14.54
C TRP A 181 -29.29 -6.97 14.12
N ARG A 182 -28.70 -6.91 12.92
CA ARG A 182 -27.70 -7.91 12.50
C ARG A 182 -26.76 -7.30 11.46
N VAL A 183 -25.49 -7.69 11.57
CA VAL A 183 -24.44 -7.37 10.59
C VAL A 183 -23.85 -8.67 10.11
N GLN A 184 -23.88 -8.90 8.80
CA GLN A 184 -23.27 -10.06 8.17
C GLN A 184 -22.17 -9.61 7.21
N LEU A 185 -21.02 -10.27 7.27
CA LEU A 185 -19.90 -10.07 6.36
C LEU A 185 -19.94 -11.11 5.25
N ASP A 186 -19.72 -10.66 4.03
CA ASP A 186 -19.41 -11.51 2.89
C ASP A 186 -17.89 -11.53 2.69
N SER A 187 -17.26 -12.62 3.14
CA SER A 187 -15.84 -12.88 2.89
C SER A 187 -15.58 -14.39 2.71
N PRO A 188 -14.59 -14.79 1.87
CA PRO A 188 -14.32 -16.21 1.59
C PRO A 188 -13.92 -17.04 2.81
N ALA A 189 -13.33 -16.39 3.83
CA ALA A 189 -12.90 -17.02 5.06
C ALA A 189 -12.83 -15.98 6.20
N PRO A 190 -12.81 -16.44 7.47
CA PRO A 190 -12.53 -15.56 8.61
C PRO A 190 -11.23 -14.79 8.42
N LEU A 191 -11.24 -13.48 8.73
CA LEU A 191 -10.11 -12.57 8.52
C LEU A 191 -9.58 -12.52 7.08
N ASP A 192 -10.39 -12.87 6.09
CA ASP A 192 -10.11 -12.54 4.70
C ASP A 192 -10.78 -11.21 4.33
N ARG A 193 -10.55 -10.76 3.10
CA ARG A 193 -11.14 -9.56 2.55
C ARG A 193 -12.67 -9.66 2.53
N VAL A 194 -13.30 -8.67 3.16
CA VAL A 194 -14.73 -8.42 3.10
C VAL A 194 -15.06 -7.73 1.79
N ASP A 195 -15.84 -8.41 0.93
CA ASP A 195 -16.37 -7.81 -0.30
C ASP A 195 -17.56 -6.90 0.02
N ARG A 196 -18.49 -7.40 0.85
CA ARG A 196 -19.68 -6.66 1.27
C ARG A 196 -20.03 -6.91 2.74
N LEU A 197 -20.76 -5.96 3.31
CA LEU A 197 -21.45 -6.09 4.58
C LEU A 197 -22.94 -5.94 4.33
N THR A 198 -23.76 -6.80 4.92
CA THR A 198 -25.22 -6.68 4.90
C THR A 198 -25.70 -6.24 6.27
N PHE A 199 -26.30 -5.06 6.31
CA PHE A 199 -26.95 -4.50 7.49
C PHE A 199 -28.43 -4.88 7.47
N PHE A 200 -28.88 -5.68 8.43
CA PHE A 200 -30.29 -6.04 8.55
C PHE A 200 -31.01 -5.00 9.41
N THR A 201 -31.89 -4.25 8.76
CA THR A 201 -32.56 -3.08 9.33
C THR A 201 -34.07 -3.20 9.27
N ASP A 202 -34.77 -2.27 9.92
CA ASP A 202 -36.24 -2.11 9.88
C ASP A 202 -36.79 -1.87 8.46
N ARG A 203 -35.93 -1.53 7.51
CA ARG A 203 -36.26 -1.36 6.09
C ARG A 203 -35.78 -2.53 5.22
N GLY A 204 -35.35 -3.63 5.82
CA GLY A 204 -34.80 -4.79 5.16
C GLY A 204 -33.26 -4.82 5.15
N PRO A 205 -32.66 -5.82 4.46
CA PRO A 205 -31.22 -5.94 4.33
C PRO A 205 -30.65 -4.89 3.38
N ILE A 206 -29.65 -4.13 3.83
CA ILE A 206 -28.95 -3.12 3.05
C ILE A 206 -27.49 -3.56 2.85
N PRO A 207 -27.10 -3.92 1.61
CA PRO A 207 -25.76 -4.41 1.34
C PRO A 207 -24.81 -3.26 0.94
N ILE A 208 -23.73 -3.07 1.71
CA ILE A 208 -22.71 -2.04 1.48
C ILE A 208 -21.38 -2.69 1.08
N LYS A 209 -20.67 -2.11 0.10
CA LYS A 209 -19.32 -2.59 -0.28
C LYS A 209 -18.34 -2.40 0.87
N GLY A 210 -17.46 -3.37 1.11
CA GLY A 210 -16.42 -3.30 2.15
C GLY A 210 -15.50 -2.10 1.99
N THR A 211 -15.21 -1.68 0.75
CA THR A 211 -14.43 -0.47 0.45
C THR A 211 -15.16 0.82 0.82
N THR A 212 -16.48 0.88 0.65
CA THR A 212 -17.31 2.00 1.09
C THR A 212 -17.31 2.08 2.61
N PHE A 213 -17.57 0.96 3.29
CA PHE A 213 -17.56 0.90 4.75
C PHE A 213 -16.18 1.26 5.34
N ARG A 214 -15.09 0.80 4.72
CA ARG A 214 -13.73 1.20 5.07
C ARG A 214 -13.55 2.71 5.04
N ARG A 215 -14.09 3.41 4.03
CA ARG A 215 -13.99 4.88 3.92
C ARG A 215 -14.82 5.60 4.98
N TRP A 216 -16.05 5.14 5.24
CA TRP A 216 -16.93 5.77 6.22
C TRP A 216 -16.34 5.86 7.62
N PHE A 217 -15.53 4.86 7.99
CA PHE A 217 -14.99 4.69 9.34
C PHE A 217 -13.46 4.65 9.41
N ASP A 218 -12.79 5.09 8.35
CA ASP A 218 -11.32 5.13 8.23
C ASP A 218 -10.64 3.83 8.68
N LEU A 219 -11.13 2.71 8.16
CA LEU A 219 -10.57 1.40 8.53
C LEU A 219 -9.20 1.20 7.85
N PRO A 220 -8.21 0.62 8.55
CA PRO A 220 -6.91 0.37 7.94
C PRO A 220 -6.99 -0.52 6.70
N SER A 221 -7.88 -1.52 6.69
CA SER A 221 -8.06 -2.41 5.55
C SER A 221 -9.52 -2.90 5.44
N THR A 222 -9.81 -3.62 4.37
CA THR A 222 -11.05 -4.39 4.20
C THR A 222 -10.92 -5.83 4.67
N THR A 223 -9.85 -6.16 5.39
CA THR A 223 -9.54 -7.54 5.82
C THR A 223 -9.78 -7.64 7.32
N PHE A 224 -11.01 -7.98 7.68
CA PHE A 224 -11.49 -8.00 9.05
C PHE A 224 -12.64 -8.98 9.24
N GLN A 225 -12.98 -9.21 10.50
CA GLN A 225 -14.16 -9.94 10.95
C GLN A 225 -14.83 -9.17 12.11
N LEU A 226 -16.02 -9.61 12.50
CA LEU A 226 -16.69 -9.12 13.69
C LEU A 226 -16.11 -9.85 14.92
N ALA A 227 -15.90 -9.15 16.02
CA ALA A 227 -15.62 -9.83 17.29
C ALA A 227 -16.95 -10.35 17.85
N ARG A 228 -16.96 -11.54 18.45
CA ARG A 228 -18.07 -11.96 19.29
C ARG A 228 -18.16 -10.99 20.47
N ALA A 229 -19.37 -10.52 20.78
CA ALA A 229 -19.60 -9.80 22.01
C ALA A 229 -19.20 -10.72 23.17
N THR A 230 -18.19 -10.33 23.95
CA THR A 230 -18.01 -10.94 25.26
C THR A 230 -19.27 -10.59 26.05
N PRO A 231 -20.00 -11.57 26.64
CA PRO A 231 -21.06 -11.23 27.58
C PRO A 231 -20.45 -10.29 28.60
N THR A 232 -20.96 -9.07 28.69
CA THR A 232 -20.61 -8.16 29.76
C THR A 232 -20.91 -8.91 31.04
N ALA A 233 -19.87 -9.33 31.76
CA ALA A 233 -20.05 -9.92 33.07
C ALA A 233 -20.80 -8.88 33.89
N ARG A 234 -22.05 -9.21 34.24
CA ARG A 234 -22.87 -8.42 35.15
C ARG A 234 -22.00 -8.11 36.37
N PRO A 235 -21.85 -6.85 36.81
CA PRO A 235 -20.99 -6.55 37.94
C PRO A 235 -21.41 -7.43 39.11
N ALA A 236 -20.46 -8.23 39.61
CA ALA A 236 -20.69 -9.05 40.79
C ALA A 236 -21.11 -8.13 41.94
N PRO A 237 -22.10 -8.52 42.78
CA PRO A 237 -22.45 -7.72 43.94
C PRO A 237 -21.19 -7.50 44.78
N ALA A 238 -20.99 -6.26 45.22
CA ALA A 238 -19.82 -5.83 45.97
C ALA A 238 -19.57 -6.79 47.14
N ARG A 239 -18.45 -7.52 47.09
CA ARG A 239 -17.97 -8.28 48.26
C ARG A 239 -17.50 -7.27 49.30
N GLN A 240 -18.04 -7.38 50.51
CA GLN A 240 -17.58 -6.63 51.67
C GLN A 240 -16.08 -6.91 51.91
N PRO A 241 -15.31 -5.92 52.38
CA PRO A 241 -13.88 -6.10 52.60
C PRO A 241 -13.65 -7.05 53.78
N LEU A 242 -12.93 -8.15 53.53
CA LEU A 242 -12.39 -9.00 54.58
C LEU A 242 -11.07 -8.39 55.07
N ALA A 243 -10.93 -8.33 56.40
CA ALA A 243 -9.81 -7.72 57.12
C ALA A 243 -8.43 -8.32 56.77
N ALA A 244 -7.41 -7.48 56.93
CA ALA A 244 -6.00 -7.82 56.72
C ALA A 244 -5.45 -8.79 57.77
N ALA A 245 -4.61 -9.73 57.33
CA ALA A 245 -3.63 -10.43 58.18
C ALA A 245 -2.40 -10.88 57.35
N THR A 246 -1.30 -10.13 57.53
CA THR A 246 0.14 -10.44 57.76
C THR A 246 0.83 -11.66 57.07
N PRO A 247 2.10 -11.53 56.62
CA PRO A 247 2.76 -12.49 55.72
C PRO A 247 3.60 -13.57 56.45
N ALA A 248 3.83 -14.70 55.77
CA ALA A 248 4.79 -15.73 56.18
C ALA A 248 5.78 -16.07 55.05
N ARG A 249 7.02 -16.32 55.47
CA ARG A 249 8.27 -16.37 54.68
C ARG A 249 8.54 -17.70 53.96
N SER A 250 9.30 -17.57 52.86
CA SER A 250 10.40 -18.39 52.32
C SER A 250 10.37 -19.92 52.38
N HIS A 251 10.71 -20.56 51.25
CA HIS A 251 11.90 -21.42 51.15
C HIS A 251 12.42 -21.47 49.71
N ALA A 252 13.73 -21.33 49.57
CA ALA A 252 14.50 -21.49 48.34
C ALA A 252 15.30 -22.80 48.42
N SER A 253 15.54 -23.45 47.28
CA SER A 253 16.65 -24.40 47.14
C SER A 253 17.24 -24.35 45.73
N HIS A 254 18.54 -24.03 45.70
CA HIS A 254 19.46 -24.13 44.57
C HIS A 254 19.72 -25.57 44.13
N ALA A 255 19.99 -25.79 42.84
CA ALA A 255 21.16 -26.53 42.35
C ALA A 255 21.31 -26.37 40.82
N ALA A 256 22.53 -26.11 40.38
CA ALA A 256 23.02 -26.11 38.99
C ALA A 256 24.15 -27.15 38.86
N PRO A 257 24.95 -27.18 37.79
CA PRO A 257 24.69 -27.71 36.45
C PRO A 257 25.66 -28.86 36.10
N SER A 258 25.54 -29.49 34.91
CA SER A 258 26.61 -30.33 34.36
C SER A 258 26.69 -30.26 32.84
N LYS A 259 27.91 -30.00 32.35
CA LYS A 259 28.38 -30.05 30.96
C LYS A 259 28.70 -31.50 30.58
N LEU A 260 28.64 -31.85 29.29
CA LEU A 260 29.68 -32.63 28.59
C LEU A 260 29.45 -32.57 27.06
N SER A 261 30.55 -32.57 26.30
CA SER A 261 30.64 -32.37 24.84
C SER A 261 30.85 -33.72 24.07
N PRO A 262 31.37 -33.78 22.81
CA PRO A 262 30.72 -34.39 21.63
C PRO A 262 31.44 -35.66 21.08
N PRO A 263 30.99 -36.23 19.94
CA PRO A 263 31.87 -36.45 18.75
C PRO A 263 31.12 -36.20 17.41
N SER A 264 31.65 -35.68 16.28
CA SER A 264 32.77 -36.00 15.35
C SER A 264 32.44 -36.94 14.17
N GLY A 265 32.75 -36.50 12.93
CA GLY A 265 32.89 -37.28 11.67
C GLY A 265 31.61 -37.47 10.85
N SER A 266 31.56 -37.43 9.51
CA SER A 266 32.56 -37.49 8.44
C SER A 266 31.92 -37.15 7.07
N HIS A 267 32.67 -36.51 6.17
CA HIS A 267 32.37 -36.35 4.72
C HIS A 267 32.47 -37.69 3.97
N PRO A 268 31.81 -37.81 2.79
CA PRO A 268 32.55 -37.71 1.51
C PRO A 268 31.79 -37.01 0.34
N GLN A 269 32.54 -36.59 -0.68
CA GLN A 269 32.16 -36.23 -2.07
C GLN A 269 32.95 -37.17 -3.04
N PRO A 270 32.92 -37.09 -4.41
CA PRO A 270 32.10 -36.33 -5.40
C PRO A 270 31.64 -37.19 -6.63
N GLY A 271 31.02 -36.54 -7.65
CA GLY A 271 30.78 -37.04 -9.03
C GLY A 271 29.29 -36.94 -9.41
N THR A 272 28.84 -36.45 -10.58
CA THR A 272 29.40 -36.46 -11.93
C THR A 272 28.69 -35.40 -12.79
N GLU A 273 29.41 -34.86 -13.78
CA GLU A 273 28.94 -33.95 -14.83
C GLU A 273 27.83 -34.53 -15.72
N LEU A 274 26.98 -33.67 -16.28
CA LEU A 274 26.40 -33.87 -17.61
C LEU A 274 26.01 -32.52 -18.24
N ARG A 275 26.59 -32.26 -19.42
CA ARG A 275 26.41 -31.10 -20.30
C ARG A 275 25.46 -31.42 -21.46
N SER A 276 24.64 -30.41 -21.82
CA SER A 276 24.12 -30.05 -23.16
C SER A 276 23.04 -30.95 -23.83
N PRO A 277 22.27 -30.49 -24.87
CA PRO A 277 22.37 -29.25 -25.67
C PRO A 277 21.02 -28.52 -26.05
N SER A 278 21.20 -27.28 -26.56
CA SER A 278 20.50 -26.49 -27.62
C SER A 278 19.01 -26.65 -27.98
N GLN A 279 18.32 -25.50 -28.17
CA GLN A 279 17.54 -25.04 -29.36
C GLN A 279 16.71 -23.79 -28.94
N GLY A 280 16.65 -22.64 -29.61
CA GLY A 280 17.00 -22.28 -30.98
C GLY A 280 15.76 -21.97 -31.82
N TYR A 281 14.96 -20.95 -31.48
CA TYR A 281 13.91 -20.44 -32.37
C TYR A 281 13.88 -18.90 -32.40
N ALA A 282 14.16 -18.36 -33.59
CA ALA A 282 14.03 -16.95 -33.95
C ALA A 282 12.80 -16.78 -34.85
N LEU A 283 12.01 -15.72 -34.61
CA LEU A 283 10.93 -15.29 -35.52
C LEU A 283 11.19 -13.84 -35.98
N PRO A 284 10.84 -13.49 -37.22
CA PRO A 284 11.18 -12.20 -37.83
C PRO A 284 10.30 -11.06 -37.28
N ARG A 285 10.91 -9.88 -37.08
CA ARG A 285 10.21 -8.65 -36.69
C ARG A 285 9.71 -7.89 -37.92
N PRO A 286 8.45 -7.41 -37.96
CA PRO A 286 8.05 -6.41 -38.94
C PRO A 286 8.73 -5.06 -38.63
N ARG A 287 9.21 -4.38 -39.67
CA ARG A 287 9.72 -3.01 -39.59
C ARG A 287 8.54 -2.05 -39.49
N LEU A 288 8.49 -1.26 -38.41
CA LEU A 288 7.71 -0.04 -38.34
C LEU A 288 8.67 1.14 -38.45
N THR A 289 8.68 1.78 -39.61
CA THR A 289 9.17 3.15 -39.80
C THR A 289 8.10 4.11 -39.27
N THR A 290 8.42 4.84 -38.22
CA THR A 290 7.67 6.03 -37.80
C THR A 290 8.56 7.24 -37.96
N LEU A 291 8.15 8.19 -38.80
CA LEU A 291 8.76 9.51 -38.90
C LEU A 291 8.69 10.21 -37.54
N PRO A 292 9.75 10.87 -37.07
CA PRO A 292 9.66 11.63 -35.82
C PRO A 292 8.86 12.92 -36.08
N GLU A 293 7.76 13.10 -35.35
CA GLU A 293 7.22 14.45 -35.13
C GLU A 293 8.26 15.28 -34.36
N PRO A 294 8.37 16.60 -34.64
CA PRO A 294 9.38 17.44 -34.03
C PRO A 294 9.13 17.53 -32.52
N THR A 295 9.97 16.84 -31.74
CA THR A 295 9.93 16.96 -30.29
C THR A 295 10.56 18.31 -29.94
N PRO A 296 9.84 19.24 -29.26
CA PRO A 296 10.43 20.52 -28.92
C PRO A 296 11.66 20.33 -28.03
N THR A 297 12.81 20.83 -28.50
CA THR A 297 14.13 20.64 -27.87
C THR A 297 14.37 21.59 -26.69
N ALA A 298 13.45 22.53 -26.45
CA ALA A 298 13.49 23.46 -25.34
C ALA A 298 12.09 23.99 -25.02
N LEU A 299 11.77 24.12 -23.74
CA LEU A 299 10.64 24.92 -23.27
C LEU A 299 11.15 26.33 -22.99
N VAL A 300 10.48 27.34 -23.55
CA VAL A 300 10.76 28.75 -23.28
C VAL A 300 9.64 29.29 -22.42
N VAL A 301 9.96 29.66 -21.18
CA VAL A 301 9.00 30.23 -20.23
C VAL A 301 9.25 31.72 -20.13
N GLN A 302 8.22 32.52 -20.37
CA GLN A 302 8.28 33.97 -20.14
C GLN A 302 8.07 34.24 -18.65
N SER A 303 9.11 34.70 -17.97
CA SER A 303 9.04 35.15 -16.58
C SER A 303 9.05 36.68 -16.52
N GLY A 304 8.69 37.25 -15.37
CA GLY A 304 8.83 38.69 -15.10
C GLY A 304 10.26 39.23 -15.21
N ALA A 305 11.27 38.35 -15.29
CA ALA A 305 12.69 38.68 -15.48
C ALA A 305 13.24 38.29 -16.88
N GLY A 306 12.36 37.90 -17.82
CA GLY A 306 12.74 37.52 -19.19
C GLY A 306 12.49 36.04 -19.53
N LEU A 307 12.93 35.64 -20.72
CA LEU A 307 12.74 34.28 -21.26
C LEU A 307 13.74 33.30 -20.63
N VAL A 308 13.23 32.26 -19.97
CA VAL A 308 14.02 31.17 -19.42
C VAL A 308 13.91 29.95 -20.34
N ARG A 309 15.06 29.42 -20.78
CA ARG A 309 15.13 28.26 -21.68
C ARG A 309 15.50 27.01 -20.89
N ALA A 310 14.55 26.08 -20.72
CA ALA A 310 14.81 24.78 -20.10
C ALA A 310 15.20 23.73 -21.15
N ARG A 311 16.31 23.01 -20.93
CA ARG A 311 16.74 21.89 -21.79
C ARG A 311 16.09 20.58 -21.32
N ARG A 312 15.60 19.79 -22.27
CA ARG A 312 15.05 18.44 -22.03
C ARG A 312 16.10 17.49 -21.44
N PRO A 313 15.82 16.78 -20.33
CA PRO A 313 16.75 15.81 -19.77
C PRO A 313 16.80 14.50 -20.59
N PRO A 314 17.91 13.73 -20.52
CA PRO A 314 18.00 12.39 -21.11
C PRO A 314 16.92 11.47 -20.50
N GLY A 315 16.03 10.90 -21.32
CA GLY A 315 14.81 10.22 -20.84
C GLY A 315 13.49 10.86 -21.22
N GLY A 316 13.52 12.13 -21.63
CA GLY A 316 12.32 12.91 -21.87
C GLY A 316 11.68 13.44 -20.59
N TRP A 317 10.57 14.15 -20.77
CA TRP A 317 9.82 14.77 -19.69
C TRP A 317 8.75 13.81 -19.19
N MET A 318 8.57 13.78 -17.87
CA MET A 318 7.29 13.46 -17.25
C MET A 318 6.56 14.76 -16.97
N VAL A 319 5.28 14.79 -17.32
CA VAL A 319 4.43 15.97 -17.19
C VAL A 319 3.49 15.75 -16.01
N LEU A 320 3.63 16.54 -14.94
CA LEU A 320 2.89 16.35 -13.69
C LEU A 320 2.00 17.54 -13.35
N ALA A 321 0.71 17.37 -13.15
CA ALA A 321 -0.10 18.45 -12.57
C ALA A 321 0.17 18.61 -11.06
N LEU A 322 0.62 19.81 -10.66
CA LEU A 322 0.84 20.24 -9.28
C LEU A 322 -0.42 20.89 -8.68
N ALA A 323 -1.20 21.61 -9.49
CA ALA A 323 -2.50 22.17 -9.13
C ALA A 323 -3.37 22.34 -10.40
N ALA A 324 -4.66 22.07 -10.31
CA ALA A 324 -5.64 22.39 -11.35
C ALA A 324 -6.79 23.15 -10.70
N ALA A 325 -7.19 24.27 -11.29
CA ALA A 325 -8.44 24.94 -10.95
C ALA A 325 -9.62 24.22 -11.65
N ALA A 326 -10.51 23.66 -10.82
CA ALA A 326 -11.93 23.25 -10.99
C ALA A 326 -12.35 22.18 -12.03
N PRO A 327 -13.58 21.60 -11.95
CA PRO A 327 -14.46 21.36 -10.82
C PRO A 327 -14.41 19.88 -10.35
N GLU A 328 -14.77 19.60 -9.10
CA GLU A 328 -15.10 18.24 -8.67
C GLU A 328 -16.35 17.76 -9.41
N GLN A 329 -16.20 16.84 -10.36
CA GLN A 329 -17.29 15.95 -10.77
C GLN A 329 -17.08 14.58 -10.13
N PRO A 330 -18.16 13.94 -9.63
CA PRO A 330 -18.06 12.66 -8.95
C PRO A 330 -17.70 11.61 -9.99
N ALA A 331 -16.43 11.20 -10.03
CA ALA A 331 -16.02 10.06 -10.86
C ALA A 331 -16.79 8.81 -10.40
N THR A 332 -17.80 8.44 -11.17
CA THR A 332 -18.40 7.11 -11.24
C THR A 332 -17.39 6.18 -11.90
N ASP A 333 -16.29 5.90 -11.20
CA ASP A 333 -15.41 4.79 -11.52
C ASP A 333 -14.84 4.27 -10.19
N ALA A 334 -15.43 3.17 -9.76
CA ALA A 334 -15.13 2.47 -8.53
C ALA A 334 -13.91 1.55 -8.72
N ALA A 335 -12.75 2.11 -9.04
CA ALA A 335 -11.45 1.47 -8.93
C ALA A 335 -10.38 2.56 -8.84
N SER A 336 -9.43 2.44 -7.90
CA SER A 336 -8.26 3.33 -7.73
C SER A 336 -8.36 4.57 -6.83
N ARG A 337 -9.42 4.76 -6.02
CA ARG A 337 -9.37 5.74 -4.92
C ARG A 337 -8.69 5.14 -3.67
N SER A 338 -7.37 5.03 -3.69
CA SER A 338 -6.55 4.92 -2.47
C SER A 338 -6.36 6.32 -1.89
N GLY A 339 -7.12 6.62 -0.83
CA GLY A 339 -6.86 7.80 0.01
C GLY A 339 -5.61 7.61 0.89
N PRO A 340 -5.30 8.60 1.73
CA PRO A 340 -3.95 8.81 2.20
C PRO A 340 -3.33 7.69 3.01
N LEU A 341 -2.12 7.33 2.61
CA LEU A 341 -1.14 6.82 3.55
C LEU A 341 -0.70 8.05 4.32
N ALA A 342 -1.26 8.22 5.52
CA ALA A 342 -0.61 9.02 6.53
C ALA A 342 0.87 8.63 6.51
N SER A 343 1.77 9.61 6.35
CA SER A 343 3.19 9.45 6.67
C SER A 343 3.25 8.56 7.91
N PRO A 344 4.00 7.44 7.89
CA PRO A 344 4.01 6.55 9.03
C PRO A 344 4.33 7.41 10.25
N ALA A 345 3.35 7.56 11.15
CA ALA A 345 3.66 7.93 12.50
C ALA A 345 4.75 6.93 12.89
N THR A 346 5.94 7.43 13.20
CA THR A 346 6.96 6.66 13.88
C THR A 346 6.21 5.85 14.93
N PRO A 347 6.25 4.50 14.90
CA PRO A 347 5.51 3.72 15.85
C PRO A 347 5.85 4.27 17.22
N SER A 348 4.85 4.69 18.00
CA SER A 348 5.05 4.83 19.43
C SER A 348 5.59 3.48 19.87
N ARG A 349 6.87 3.46 20.26
CA ARG A 349 7.50 2.27 20.79
C ARG A 349 6.64 1.86 21.99
N GLY A 350 5.86 0.80 21.87
CA GLY A 350 5.29 0.12 23.04
C GLY A 350 3.78 -0.15 23.06
N GLU A 351 2.97 0.17 22.04
CA GLU A 351 1.59 -0.36 22.06
C GLU A 351 1.60 -1.88 21.81
N PRO A 352 1.05 -2.69 22.73
CA PRO A 352 0.95 -4.13 22.54
C PRO A 352 0.10 -4.44 21.31
N LEU A 353 0.54 -5.40 20.49
CA LEU A 353 -0.28 -5.92 19.40
C LEU A 353 -1.64 -6.37 19.97
N PRO A 354 -2.75 -6.06 19.27
CA PRO A 354 -4.04 -6.66 19.60
C PRO A 354 -3.92 -8.19 19.74
N PRO A 355 -4.71 -8.80 20.64
CA PRO A 355 -4.66 -10.24 20.88
C PRO A 355 -4.84 -11.05 19.59
N PRO A 356 -4.43 -12.34 19.57
CA PRO A 356 -4.65 -13.25 18.44
C PRO A 356 -6.08 -13.13 17.89
N LEU A 357 -6.19 -12.91 16.58
CA LEU A 357 -7.45 -12.59 15.92
C LEU A 357 -8.35 -13.83 15.74
N ASP A 358 -7.89 -15.03 16.05
CA ASP A 358 -8.51 -16.32 15.67
C ASP A 358 -9.50 -16.90 16.69
N ALA A 359 -9.41 -16.55 17.97
CA ALA A 359 -10.17 -17.28 19.00
C ALA A 359 -11.63 -16.81 19.24
N SER A 360 -12.04 -15.65 18.73
CA SER A 360 -13.35 -15.04 19.09
C SER A 360 -14.08 -14.34 17.94
N GLY A 361 -13.74 -14.63 16.69
CA GLY A 361 -14.35 -14.02 15.50
C GLY A 361 -15.73 -14.56 15.13
N THR A 362 -16.49 -13.76 14.39
CA THR A 362 -17.69 -14.19 13.64
C THR A 362 -17.80 -13.38 12.33
N GLN A 363 -18.42 -13.97 11.32
CA GLN A 363 -18.85 -13.25 10.11
C GLN A 363 -20.30 -12.77 10.22
N ASP A 364 -20.97 -13.10 11.32
CA ASP A 364 -22.38 -12.80 11.55
C ASP A 364 -22.60 -12.40 13.01
N LEU A 365 -23.06 -11.18 13.23
CA LEU A 365 -23.30 -10.60 14.55
C LEU A 365 -24.75 -10.14 14.65
N VAL A 366 -25.51 -10.80 15.52
CA VAL A 366 -26.83 -10.32 15.95
C VAL A 366 -26.63 -9.31 17.08
N LEU A 367 -27.26 -8.16 16.96
CA LEU A 367 -27.21 -7.09 17.94
C LEU A 367 -28.40 -7.22 18.90
N ASP A 368 -28.14 -7.00 20.18
CA ASP A 368 -29.20 -6.92 21.18
C ASP A 368 -30.14 -5.76 20.84
N ARG A 369 -31.44 -6.08 20.75
CA ARG A 369 -32.50 -5.13 20.40
C ARG A 369 -32.89 -4.23 21.57
N GLU A 370 -32.53 -4.61 22.79
CA GLU A 370 -32.80 -3.84 24.02
C GLU A 370 -31.67 -2.84 24.33
N SER A 371 -30.47 -3.09 23.80
CA SER A 371 -29.36 -2.13 23.85
C SER A 371 -29.69 -0.91 22.98
N GLY A 372 -29.71 0.28 23.58
CA GLY A 372 -30.07 1.53 22.87
C GLY A 372 -29.15 1.86 21.68
N ASP A 373 -27.84 1.69 21.83
CA ASP A 373 -26.87 1.92 20.75
C ASP A 373 -25.74 0.87 20.80
N PRO A 374 -25.97 -0.34 20.30
CA PRO A 374 -25.02 -1.44 20.40
C PRO A 374 -23.73 -1.16 19.63
N ILE A 375 -22.62 -1.67 20.16
CA ILE A 375 -21.29 -1.58 19.54
C ILE A 375 -21.07 -2.78 18.61
N ILE A 376 -20.55 -2.50 17.41
CA ILE A 376 -20.07 -3.47 16.43
C ILE A 376 -18.53 -3.51 16.54
N PRO A 377 -17.97 -4.49 17.26
CA PRO A 377 -16.53 -4.65 17.37
C PRO A 377 -15.95 -5.33 16.12
N LEU A 378 -14.88 -4.76 15.57
CA LEU A 378 -14.15 -5.25 14.41
C LEU A 378 -12.74 -5.64 14.81
N LEU A 379 -12.31 -6.78 14.28
CA LEU A 379 -10.94 -7.30 14.41
C LEU A 379 -10.39 -7.49 13.00
N GLY A 380 -9.33 -6.77 12.67
CA GLY A 380 -8.77 -6.79 11.32
C GLY A 380 -7.26 -6.83 11.29
N ARG A 381 -6.73 -6.90 10.05
CA ARG A 381 -5.30 -7.01 9.79
C ARG A 381 -4.88 -6.26 8.54
N GLY A 382 -3.64 -5.80 8.56
CA GLY A 382 -3.01 -5.06 7.49
C GLY A 382 -3.55 -3.63 7.32
N TYR A 383 -2.83 -2.86 6.49
CA TYR A 383 -3.07 -1.47 6.16
C TYR A 383 -2.88 -1.24 4.66
N GLY A 384 -3.90 -0.66 4.03
CA GLY A 384 -3.93 -0.38 2.60
C GLY A 384 -4.68 -1.45 1.82
N HIS A 385 -4.50 -1.46 0.51
CA HIS A 385 -5.26 -2.33 -0.40
C HIS A 385 -4.71 -3.76 -0.50
N GLN A 386 -3.53 -4.06 0.08
CA GLN A 386 -2.98 -5.42 0.23
C GLN A 386 -2.61 -6.16 -1.06
N VAL A 387 -2.54 -5.50 -2.22
CA VAL A 387 -2.13 -6.13 -3.50
C VAL A 387 -0.66 -5.80 -3.77
N GLY A 388 0.08 -6.73 -4.38
CA GLY A 388 1.50 -6.56 -4.72
C GLY A 388 2.39 -6.39 -3.49
N LEU A 389 3.34 -5.46 -3.53
CA LEU A 389 4.39 -5.37 -2.51
C LEU A 389 3.88 -4.85 -1.15
N CYS A 390 4.21 -5.55 -0.07
CA CYS A 390 4.03 -5.08 1.30
C CYS A 390 5.29 -4.35 1.78
N GLN A 391 5.19 -3.04 2.03
CA GLN A 391 6.33 -2.20 2.43
C GLN A 391 6.96 -2.67 3.76
N ALA A 392 6.15 -2.93 4.79
CA ALA A 392 6.65 -3.44 6.06
C ALA A 392 7.38 -4.78 5.91
N GLY A 393 6.86 -5.68 5.07
CA GLY A 393 7.52 -6.94 4.76
C GLY A 393 8.80 -6.76 3.94
N ALA A 394 8.82 -5.83 2.99
CA ALA A 394 10.02 -5.49 2.20
C ALA A 394 11.13 -4.85 3.05
N VAL A 395 10.77 -4.04 4.05
CA VAL A 395 11.72 -3.51 5.05
C VAL A 395 12.34 -4.65 5.84
N GLU A 396 11.55 -5.59 6.33
CA GLU A 396 12.07 -6.76 7.06
C GLU A 396 12.94 -7.66 6.19
N LEU A 397 12.56 -7.91 4.93
CA LEU A 397 13.41 -8.64 3.97
C LEU A 397 14.74 -7.91 3.72
N GLY A 398 14.72 -6.59 3.58
CA GLY A 398 15.92 -5.78 3.45
C GLY A 398 16.84 -5.86 4.68
N ARG A 399 16.28 -5.90 5.91
CA ARG A 399 17.04 -6.14 7.15
C ARG A 399 17.69 -7.52 7.18
N ARG A 400 17.06 -8.51 6.54
CA ARG A 400 17.60 -9.85 6.32
C ARG A 400 18.55 -9.93 5.13
N GLN A 401 19.00 -8.78 4.61
CA GLN A 401 19.97 -8.66 3.51
C GLN A 401 19.49 -9.28 2.18
N TRP A 402 18.18 -9.38 1.97
CA TRP A 402 17.66 -9.73 0.64
C TRP A 402 17.92 -8.57 -0.32
N SER A 403 18.43 -8.89 -1.51
CA SER A 403 18.56 -7.91 -2.59
C SER A 403 17.19 -7.41 -3.05
N TYR A 404 17.15 -6.21 -3.63
CA TYR A 404 15.91 -5.65 -4.19
C TYR A 404 15.28 -6.57 -5.23
N ARG A 405 16.10 -7.33 -5.98
CA ARG A 405 15.64 -8.32 -6.96
C ARG A 405 14.89 -9.47 -6.27
N GLN A 406 15.42 -9.99 -5.18
CA GLN A 406 14.76 -11.04 -4.38
C GLN A 406 13.48 -10.50 -3.72
N ILE A 407 13.51 -9.26 -3.21
CA ILE A 407 12.33 -8.60 -2.63
C ILE A 407 11.22 -8.47 -3.68
N LEU A 408 11.53 -7.97 -4.88
CA LEU A 408 10.55 -7.82 -5.95
C LEU A 408 10.02 -9.19 -6.41
N ALA A 409 10.90 -10.18 -6.62
CA ALA A 409 10.51 -11.52 -7.02
C ALA A 409 9.65 -12.25 -5.97
N PHE A 410 9.77 -11.88 -4.69
CA PHE A 410 8.91 -12.41 -3.64
C PHE A 410 7.45 -11.95 -3.79
N TYR A 411 7.22 -10.70 -4.20
CA TYR A 411 5.87 -10.11 -4.28
C TYR A 411 5.25 -10.13 -5.67
N TYR A 412 6.07 -10.15 -6.73
CA TYR A 412 5.61 -10.12 -8.11
C TYR A 412 6.11 -11.37 -8.86
N SER A 413 5.18 -12.25 -9.22
CA SER A 413 5.45 -13.48 -9.97
C SER A 413 5.50 -13.23 -11.48
N ASN A 414 6.20 -14.06 -12.25
CA ASN A 414 6.26 -13.93 -13.73
C ASN A 414 6.69 -12.54 -14.23
N VAL A 415 7.68 -11.91 -13.56
CA VAL A 415 8.18 -10.58 -13.91
C VAL A 415 9.65 -10.65 -14.31
N ALA A 416 9.99 -9.96 -15.39
CA ALA A 416 11.36 -9.69 -15.79
C ALA A 416 11.77 -8.26 -15.44
N LEU A 417 12.98 -8.09 -14.93
CA LEU A 417 13.60 -6.78 -14.77
C LEU A 417 14.29 -6.38 -16.08
N ARG A 418 13.95 -5.21 -16.62
CA ARG A 418 14.54 -4.65 -17.83
C ARG A 418 15.06 -3.25 -17.57
N ARG A 419 16.17 -2.89 -18.22
CA ARG A 419 16.72 -1.54 -18.18
C ARG A 419 16.27 -0.80 -19.44
N LEU A 420 15.59 0.33 -19.24
CA LEU A 420 15.25 1.27 -20.31
C LEU A 420 16.53 1.92 -20.85
N GLN A 421 16.58 2.09 -22.16
CA GLN A 421 17.63 2.85 -22.83
C GLN A 421 17.08 4.25 -23.12
N TYR A 422 17.60 5.24 -22.39
CA TYR A 422 17.34 6.66 -22.63
C TYR A 422 18.41 7.57 -22.04
#